data_AF-A0A1R2D3K8-F1
#
_entry.id   AF-A0A1R2D3K8-F1
#
_cell.length_a   1.000
_cell.length_b   1.000
_cell.length_c   1.000
_cell.angle_alpha   90.00
_cell.angle_beta   90.00
_cell.angle_gamma   90.00
#
_symmetry.space_group_name_H-M   'P 1'
#
loop_
_entity.id
_entity.type
_entity.pdbx_description
1 polymer ?
#
loop_
_entity_poly.entity_id
_entity_poly.type
_entity_poly.pdbx_seq_one_letter_code
_entity_poly.pdbx_strand_id
1 'polypeptide(L)'
;MSSLSTSYNKSVIPKYKLGQDLFAYKHEDYCKICNLKIKDSHLSIKTKRYNCKFCHHAVCENCSNLRCMHTSKGGVQRICIGCFNEALEEKCVEEYKSEKDRMLGLIKSEREANKSAVKKLKKRIVEAKNKISRRKDDLDEYNKRISELNEWQYIDNNVSFEILVDTRERHSRRVNRHDNLKNKILSNEYILNTLQAEAVKNEIDQSNLQAEFASFDVRRISLKIKDDKSLEILKNQLITHNGVVSTLKHDIETLQTRILEASKGNDDCMIQ
;
A
#
# COMPACT_ATOMS: atom_id res chain seq x y z
N MET A 1 76.94 -1.19 -31.51
CA MET A 1 78.25 -1.73 -31.07
C MET A 1 78.32 -1.70 -29.55
N SER A 2 77.97 -2.79 -28.85
CA SER A 2 78.17 -2.95 -27.39
C SER A 2 77.62 -4.29 -26.87
N SER A 3 77.89 -5.42 -27.53
CA SER A 3 77.41 -6.75 -27.11
C SER A 3 78.51 -7.70 -26.61
N LEU A 4 79.75 -7.24 -26.48
CA LEU A 4 80.87 -8.06 -25.96
C LEU A 4 81.15 -7.89 -24.46
N SER A 5 80.55 -6.89 -23.78
CA SER A 5 80.85 -6.60 -22.37
C SER A 5 80.03 -7.42 -21.37
N THR A 6 78.87 -7.96 -21.76
CA THR A 6 77.98 -8.72 -20.86
C THR A 6 78.47 -10.14 -20.56
N SER A 7 79.34 -10.70 -21.40
CA SER A 7 79.86 -12.06 -21.18
C SER A 7 80.95 -12.14 -20.10
N TYR A 8 81.67 -11.04 -19.81
CA TYR A 8 82.77 -11.06 -18.84
C TYR A 8 82.31 -10.95 -17.38
N ASN A 9 81.14 -10.37 -17.11
CA ASN A 9 80.56 -10.29 -15.75
C ASN A 9 80.22 -11.67 -15.16
N LYS A 10 80.06 -12.69 -16.01
CA LYS A 10 79.80 -14.08 -15.57
C LYS A 10 81.07 -14.89 -15.34
N SER A 11 82.25 -14.38 -15.72
CA SER A 11 83.50 -15.10 -15.48
C SER A 11 83.93 -15.02 -14.01
N VAL A 12 84.45 -16.13 -13.47
CA VAL A 12 85.12 -16.14 -12.17
C VAL A 12 86.52 -15.61 -12.42
N ILE A 13 86.82 -14.42 -11.89
CA ILE A 13 88.13 -13.80 -12.01
C ILE A 13 88.78 -13.86 -10.63
N PRO A 14 89.71 -14.80 -10.40
CA PRO A 14 90.43 -14.91 -9.15
C PRO A 14 91.18 -13.61 -8.88
N LYS A 15 91.00 -13.07 -7.68
CA LYS A 15 91.66 -11.84 -7.27
C LYS A 15 93.15 -12.11 -7.04
N TYR A 16 93.98 -11.18 -7.51
CA TYR A 16 95.41 -11.19 -7.24
C TYR A 16 95.66 -10.80 -5.77
N LYS A 17 96.51 -11.54 -5.06
CA LYS A 17 96.91 -11.17 -3.69
C LYS A 17 97.93 -10.01 -3.76
N LEU A 18 97.43 -8.78 -3.55
CA LEU A 18 98.23 -7.55 -3.49
C LEU A 18 99.34 -7.66 -2.43
N GLY A 19 100.54 -7.18 -2.75
CA GLY A 19 101.70 -7.19 -1.84
C GLY A 19 102.66 -8.38 -1.98
N GLN A 20 102.41 -9.30 -2.91
CA GLN A 20 103.40 -10.33 -3.28
C GLN A 20 104.25 -9.83 -4.47
N ASP A 21 105.57 -9.93 -4.36
CA ASP A 21 106.51 -9.63 -5.45
C ASP A 21 106.18 -10.51 -6.66
N LEU A 22 105.89 -9.84 -7.79
CA LEU A 22 105.47 -10.44 -9.06
C LEU A 22 106.54 -11.33 -9.71
N PHE A 23 107.79 -11.23 -9.23
CA PHE A 23 108.95 -11.99 -9.69
C PHE A 23 109.43 -13.04 -8.67
N ALA A 24 108.99 -12.97 -7.42
CA ALA A 24 109.36 -13.93 -6.38
C ALA A 24 108.51 -15.20 -6.44
N TYR A 25 108.89 -16.15 -7.30
CA TYR A 25 108.35 -17.50 -7.23
C TYR A 25 108.99 -18.23 -6.06
N LYS A 26 108.18 -18.86 -5.20
CA LYS A 26 108.70 -19.66 -4.09
C LYS A 26 109.43 -20.89 -4.65
N HIS A 27 110.68 -21.06 -4.25
CA HIS A 27 111.46 -22.28 -4.53
C HIS A 27 110.97 -23.42 -3.63
N GLU A 28 109.87 -24.03 -4.04
CA GLU A 28 109.22 -25.15 -3.33
C GLU A 28 109.47 -26.45 -4.10
N ASP A 29 109.96 -27.47 -3.38
CA ASP A 29 110.21 -28.82 -3.92
C ASP A 29 108.96 -29.71 -3.92
N TYR A 30 107.85 -29.23 -3.35
CA TYR A 30 106.60 -29.96 -3.20
C TYR A 30 105.42 -29.15 -3.70
N CYS A 31 104.42 -29.81 -4.28
CA CYS A 31 103.17 -29.19 -4.71
C CYS A 31 102.41 -28.63 -3.51
N LYS A 32 102.05 -27.34 -3.51
CA LYS A 32 101.23 -26.75 -2.45
C LYS A 32 99.88 -27.44 -2.21
N ILE A 33 99.31 -28.06 -3.25
CA ILE A 33 97.94 -28.64 -3.17
C ILE A 33 97.98 -30.11 -2.73
N CYS A 34 98.87 -30.91 -3.32
CA CYS A 34 98.90 -32.37 -3.10
C CYS A 34 100.19 -32.90 -2.48
N ASN A 35 101.14 -32.03 -2.14
CA ASN A 35 102.44 -32.35 -1.54
C ASN A 35 103.31 -33.36 -2.31
N LEU A 36 103.00 -33.63 -3.60
CA LEU A 36 103.88 -34.42 -4.47
C LEU A 36 105.20 -33.69 -4.72
N LYS A 37 106.32 -34.43 -4.73
CA LYS A 37 107.65 -33.88 -5.00
C LYS A 37 107.78 -33.47 -6.48
N ILE A 38 108.22 -32.25 -6.72
CA ILE A 38 108.32 -31.63 -8.05
C ILE A 38 109.79 -31.33 -8.35
N LYS A 39 110.23 -31.49 -9.62
CA LYS A 39 111.56 -31.05 -10.07
C LYS A 39 111.49 -30.34 -11.43
N ASP A 40 112.51 -29.54 -11.72
CA ASP A 40 112.67 -28.80 -12.99
C ASP A 40 113.21 -29.66 -14.17
N SER A 41 113.23 -31.00 -14.07
CA SER A 41 113.97 -31.88 -15.01
C SER A 41 113.09 -32.76 -15.92
N HIS A 42 113.61 -33.08 -17.12
CA HIS A 42 113.08 -34.05 -18.11
C HIS A 42 113.17 -35.54 -17.70
N LEU A 43 113.42 -35.85 -16.42
CA LEU A 43 113.53 -37.23 -15.92
C LEU A 43 112.13 -37.83 -15.67
N SER A 44 111.84 -38.97 -16.30
CA SER A 44 110.52 -39.60 -16.45
C SER A 44 109.77 -40.01 -15.18
N ILE A 45 110.41 -39.94 -14.00
CA ILE A 45 109.85 -40.45 -12.74
C ILE A 45 109.20 -39.33 -11.90
N LYS A 46 109.32 -38.06 -12.29
CA LYS A 46 108.86 -36.90 -11.49
C LYS A 46 107.90 -36.01 -12.27
N THR A 47 106.93 -35.43 -11.56
CA THR A 47 105.95 -34.49 -12.14
C THR A 47 106.60 -33.12 -12.39
N LYS A 48 106.27 -32.52 -13.53
CA LYS A 48 106.80 -31.22 -13.99
C LYS A 48 106.38 -30.08 -13.06
N ARG A 49 107.32 -29.16 -12.81
CA ARG A 49 107.08 -27.94 -12.03
C ARG A 49 106.33 -26.89 -12.82
N TYR A 50 105.23 -26.42 -12.23
CA TYR A 50 104.53 -25.22 -12.63
C TYR A 50 104.40 -24.30 -11.42
N ASN A 51 104.18 -23.01 -11.67
CA ASN A 51 103.89 -22.03 -10.63
C ASN A 51 102.51 -21.45 -10.87
N CYS A 52 101.69 -21.37 -9.82
CA CYS A 52 100.43 -20.65 -9.86
C CYS A 52 100.71 -19.15 -9.96
N LYS A 53 100.17 -18.46 -10.96
CA LYS A 53 100.42 -17.02 -11.15
C LYS A 53 99.60 -16.12 -10.21
N PHE A 54 98.73 -16.71 -9.39
CA PHE A 54 97.86 -15.99 -8.45
C PHE A 54 98.34 -16.07 -7.00
N CYS A 55 98.92 -17.21 -6.57
CA CYS A 55 99.51 -17.36 -5.24
C CYS A 55 101.02 -17.59 -5.23
N HIS A 56 101.66 -17.66 -6.41
CA HIS A 56 103.12 -17.80 -6.61
C HIS A 56 103.79 -19.04 -6.01
N HIS A 57 102.99 -20.03 -5.61
CA HIS A 57 103.46 -21.32 -5.09
C HIS A 57 103.69 -22.34 -6.21
N ALA A 58 104.57 -23.31 -5.93
CA ALA A 58 104.83 -24.42 -6.84
C ALA A 58 103.67 -25.43 -6.81
N VAL A 59 103.27 -25.88 -7.99
CA VAL A 59 102.17 -26.83 -8.19
C VAL A 59 102.51 -27.80 -9.30
N CYS A 60 102.08 -29.05 -9.15
CA CYS A 60 102.22 -30.03 -10.22
C CYS A 60 101.25 -29.74 -11.37
N GLU A 61 101.44 -30.42 -12.48
CA GLU A 61 100.57 -30.33 -13.67
C GLU A 61 99.09 -30.50 -13.30
N ASN A 62 98.77 -31.61 -12.62
CA ASN A 62 97.39 -31.97 -12.26
C ASN A 62 96.70 -30.91 -11.39
N CYS A 63 97.42 -30.31 -10.44
CA CYS A 63 96.87 -29.29 -9.55
C CYS A 63 96.79 -27.91 -10.19
N SER A 64 97.21 -27.76 -11.45
CA SER A 64 97.26 -26.47 -12.15
C SER A 64 96.80 -26.56 -13.61
N ASN A 65 95.95 -27.52 -13.94
CA ASN A 65 95.43 -27.73 -15.30
C ASN A 65 94.60 -26.56 -15.85
N LEU A 66 94.13 -25.65 -14.97
CA LEU A 66 93.31 -24.51 -15.35
C LEU A 66 94.16 -23.29 -15.69
N ARG A 67 93.62 -22.46 -16.59
CA ARG A 67 94.17 -21.13 -16.89
C ARG A 67 93.06 -20.10 -16.79
N CYS A 68 93.37 -18.95 -16.21
CA CYS A 68 92.41 -17.87 -16.00
C CYS A 68 93.03 -16.52 -16.40
N MET A 69 92.19 -15.56 -16.75
CA MET A 69 92.62 -14.21 -17.12
C MET A 69 93.22 -13.50 -15.90
N HIS A 70 94.44 -12.96 -16.06
CA HIS A 70 95.11 -12.20 -15.02
C HIS A 70 94.88 -10.69 -15.25
N THR A 71 94.11 -10.07 -14.37
CA THR A 71 93.63 -8.68 -14.53
C THR A 71 94.74 -7.65 -14.68
N SER A 72 95.87 -7.81 -13.98
CA SER A 72 96.99 -6.86 -14.05
C SER A 72 98.04 -7.16 -15.12
N LYS A 73 98.04 -8.35 -15.74
CA LYS A 73 99.02 -8.74 -16.78
C LYS A 73 98.38 -8.90 -18.17
N GLY A 74 97.06 -8.72 -18.29
CA GLY A 74 96.36 -8.70 -19.58
C GLY A 74 96.37 -10.02 -20.36
N GLY A 75 96.58 -11.17 -19.70
CA GLY A 75 96.69 -12.46 -20.40
C GLY A 75 96.23 -13.66 -19.59
N VAL A 76 96.01 -14.78 -20.29
CA VAL A 76 95.58 -16.06 -19.71
C VAL A 76 96.77 -16.75 -19.03
N GLN A 77 96.72 -16.86 -17.71
CA GLN A 77 97.79 -17.36 -16.87
C GLN A 77 97.37 -18.63 -16.13
N ARG A 78 98.34 -19.49 -15.81
CA ARG A 78 98.10 -20.74 -15.09
C ARG A 78 97.69 -20.45 -13.64
N ILE A 79 96.65 -21.13 -13.17
CA ILE A 79 96.15 -21.04 -11.81
C ILE A 79 96.14 -22.43 -11.16
N CYS A 80 96.38 -22.51 -9.85
CA CYS A 80 96.17 -23.74 -9.11
C CYS A 80 94.69 -23.93 -8.74
N ILE A 81 94.27 -25.18 -8.61
CA ILE A 81 92.88 -25.52 -8.27
C ILE A 81 92.43 -24.87 -6.95
N GLY A 82 93.32 -24.72 -5.97
CA GLY A 82 93.02 -24.06 -4.70
C GLY A 82 92.62 -22.58 -4.88
N CYS A 83 93.38 -21.81 -5.64
CA CYS A 83 93.05 -20.40 -5.91
C CYS A 83 91.82 -20.25 -6.81
N PHE A 84 91.56 -21.23 -7.69
CA PHE A 84 90.36 -21.23 -8.50
C PHE A 84 89.10 -21.49 -7.67
N ASN A 85 89.15 -22.47 -6.75
CA ASN A 85 88.04 -22.78 -5.84
C ASN A 85 87.76 -21.64 -4.85
N GLU A 86 88.81 -21.01 -4.28
CA GLU A 86 88.67 -19.83 -3.40
C GLU A 86 87.92 -18.69 -4.12
N ALA A 87 88.25 -18.43 -5.38
CA ALA A 87 87.56 -17.42 -6.19
C ALA A 87 86.12 -17.80 -6.57
N LEU A 88 85.85 -19.10 -6.79
CA LEU A 88 84.49 -19.61 -7.01
C LEU A 88 83.62 -19.43 -5.77
N GLU A 89 84.14 -19.79 -4.59
CA GLU A 89 83.45 -19.66 -3.32
C GLU A 89 83.11 -18.20 -3.00
N GLU A 90 84.07 -17.29 -3.16
CA GLU A 90 83.83 -15.84 -2.99
C GLU A 90 82.69 -15.36 -3.88
N LYS A 91 82.70 -15.74 -5.17
CA LYS A 91 81.68 -15.36 -6.12
C LYS A 91 80.30 -15.92 -5.75
N CYS A 92 80.22 -17.19 -5.38
CA CYS A 92 78.97 -17.82 -4.92
C CYS A 92 78.41 -17.12 -3.68
N VAL A 93 79.26 -16.74 -2.72
CA VAL A 93 78.84 -16.02 -1.51
C VAL A 93 78.33 -14.62 -1.85
N GLU A 94 78.99 -13.92 -2.78
CA GLU A 94 78.57 -12.58 -3.22
C GLU A 94 77.24 -12.63 -3.97
N GLU A 95 77.07 -13.56 -4.91
CA GLU A 95 75.82 -13.79 -5.63
C GLU A 95 74.68 -14.15 -4.66
N TYR A 96 74.94 -15.05 -3.69
CA TYR A 96 73.95 -15.41 -2.67
C TYR A 96 73.55 -14.21 -1.80
N LYS A 97 74.52 -13.38 -1.37
CA LYS A 97 74.23 -12.17 -0.59
C LYS A 97 73.38 -11.19 -1.39
N SER A 98 73.75 -10.93 -2.65
CA SER A 98 73.01 -10.03 -3.53
C SER A 98 71.57 -10.52 -3.76
N GLU A 99 71.40 -11.81 -4.02
CA GLU A 99 70.08 -12.41 -4.21
C GLU A 99 69.24 -12.41 -2.93
N LYS A 100 69.87 -12.69 -1.78
CA LYS A 100 69.21 -12.59 -0.46
C LYS A 100 68.72 -11.17 -0.19
N ASP A 101 69.55 -10.17 -0.44
CA ASP A 101 69.18 -8.76 -0.23
C ASP A 101 68.06 -8.33 -1.20
N ARG A 102 68.11 -8.80 -2.45
CA ARG A 102 67.05 -8.60 -3.44
C ARG A 102 65.71 -9.18 -2.94
N MET A 103 65.73 -10.43 -2.47
CA MET A 103 64.54 -11.11 -1.94
C MET A 103 63.98 -10.44 -0.69
N LEU A 104 64.85 -9.98 0.22
CA LEU A 104 64.43 -9.22 1.40
C LEU A 104 63.79 -7.88 1.02
N GLY A 105 64.32 -7.20 -0.01
CA GLY A 105 63.73 -5.98 -0.56
C GLY A 105 62.32 -6.21 -1.09
N LEU A 106 62.11 -7.30 -1.85
CA LEU A 106 60.80 -7.68 -2.35
C LEU A 106 59.81 -7.96 -1.21
N ILE A 107 60.20 -8.79 -0.24
CA ILE A 107 59.36 -9.11 0.93
C ILE A 107 58.96 -7.84 1.70
N LYS A 108 59.89 -6.89 1.87
CA LYS A 108 59.61 -5.62 2.56
C LYS A 108 58.58 -4.79 1.77
N SER A 109 58.77 -4.65 0.46
CA SER A 109 57.85 -3.89 -0.40
C SER A 109 56.44 -4.50 -0.42
N GLU A 110 56.33 -5.84 -0.49
CA GLU A 110 55.04 -6.53 -0.43
C GLU A 110 54.36 -6.37 0.93
N ARG A 111 55.12 -6.44 2.03
CA ARG A 111 54.59 -6.20 3.37
C ARG A 111 54.01 -4.79 3.52
N GLU A 112 54.69 -3.79 3.00
CA GLU A 112 54.22 -2.40 3.03
C GLU A 112 52.97 -2.20 2.16
N ALA A 113 52.95 -2.77 0.95
CA ALA A 113 51.79 -2.76 0.07
C ALA A 113 50.57 -3.45 0.73
N ASN A 114 50.78 -4.63 1.32
CA ASN A 114 49.74 -5.38 2.01
C ASN A 114 49.22 -4.62 3.25
N LYS A 115 50.10 -3.99 4.03
CA LYS A 115 49.70 -3.16 5.18
C LYS A 115 48.80 -1.99 4.74
N SER A 116 49.14 -1.35 3.63
CA SER A 116 48.32 -0.28 3.04
C SER A 116 46.96 -0.80 2.55
N ALA A 117 46.95 -1.94 1.84
CA ALA A 117 45.73 -2.58 1.36
C ALA A 117 44.78 -2.98 2.51
N VAL A 118 45.31 -3.59 3.57
CA VAL A 118 44.54 -3.95 4.77
C VAL A 118 43.94 -2.71 5.43
N LYS A 119 44.70 -1.60 5.53
CA LYS A 119 44.17 -0.33 6.08
C LYS A 119 43.00 0.20 5.24
N LYS A 120 43.12 0.16 3.91
CA LYS A 120 42.04 0.56 2.99
C LYS A 120 40.79 -0.34 3.16
N LEU A 121 40.97 -1.66 3.23
CA LEU A 121 39.88 -2.61 3.43
C LEU A 121 39.18 -2.39 4.78
N LYS A 122 39.93 -2.18 5.86
CA LYS A 122 39.36 -1.86 7.18
C LYS A 122 38.48 -0.60 7.12
N LYS A 123 38.93 0.45 6.43
CA LYS A 123 38.15 1.67 6.26
C LYS A 123 36.82 1.39 5.52
N ARG A 124 36.86 0.64 4.42
CA ARG A 124 35.65 0.27 3.65
C ARG A 124 34.68 -0.59 4.48
N ILE A 125 35.19 -1.48 5.34
CA ILE A 125 34.36 -2.28 6.25
C ILE A 125 33.62 -1.38 7.24
N VAL A 126 34.30 -0.39 7.85
CA VAL A 126 33.67 0.57 8.77
C VAL A 126 32.60 1.39 8.05
N GLU A 127 32.90 1.91 6.85
CA GLU A 127 31.93 2.65 6.03
C GLU A 127 30.70 1.80 5.68
N ALA A 128 30.90 0.53 5.31
CA ALA A 128 29.81 -0.40 5.01
C ALA A 128 28.95 -0.70 6.25
N LYS A 129 29.58 -0.94 7.42
CA LYS A 129 28.86 -1.13 8.68
C LYS A 129 28.00 0.10 9.04
N ASN A 130 28.54 1.29 8.87
CA ASN A 130 27.78 2.53 9.13
C ASN A 130 26.59 2.68 8.18
N LYS A 131 26.74 2.31 6.89
CA LYS A 131 25.63 2.29 5.93
C LYS A 131 24.56 1.28 6.30
N ILE A 132 24.95 0.09 6.76
CA ILE A 132 24.01 -0.94 7.22
C ILE A 132 23.26 -0.44 8.45
N SER A 133 23.94 0.18 9.41
CA SER A 133 23.29 0.77 10.60
C SER A 133 22.21 1.77 10.21
N ARG A 134 22.54 2.75 9.35
CA ARG A 134 21.57 3.76 8.89
C ARG A 134 20.36 3.12 8.21
N ARG A 135 20.58 2.14 7.32
CA ARG A 135 19.48 1.43 6.65
C ARG A 135 18.61 0.65 7.63
N LYS A 136 19.17 0.17 8.73
CA LYS A 136 18.41 -0.50 9.78
C LYS A 136 17.54 0.52 10.53
N ASP A 137 18.11 1.66 10.88
CA ASP A 137 17.38 2.76 11.52
C ASP A 137 16.22 3.23 10.62
N ASP A 138 16.47 3.41 9.32
CA ASP A 138 15.43 3.77 8.32
C ASP A 138 14.32 2.71 8.27
N LEU A 139 14.67 1.41 8.27
CA LEU A 139 13.71 0.31 8.26
C LEU A 139 12.84 0.29 9.52
N ASP A 140 13.44 0.53 10.68
CA ASP A 140 12.72 0.60 11.95
C ASP A 140 11.73 1.79 11.96
N GLU A 141 12.12 2.94 11.39
CA GLU A 141 11.22 4.09 11.18
C GLU A 141 10.05 3.76 10.24
N TYR A 142 10.32 3.12 9.09
CA TYR A 142 9.26 2.71 8.16
C TYR A 142 8.30 1.71 8.80
N ASN A 143 8.79 0.74 9.55
CA ASN A 143 7.96 -0.25 10.24
C ASN A 143 7.05 0.41 11.28
N LYS A 144 7.57 1.41 12.01
CA LYS A 144 6.77 2.21 12.94
C LYS A 144 5.65 2.95 12.21
N ARG A 145 5.99 3.62 11.10
CA ARG A 145 5.00 4.37 10.29
C ARG A 145 3.94 3.47 9.67
N ILE A 146 4.30 2.27 9.21
CA ILE A 146 3.34 1.27 8.72
C ILE A 146 2.39 0.84 9.84
N SER A 147 2.91 0.61 11.05
CA SER A 147 2.08 0.23 12.20
C SER A 147 1.08 1.33 12.55
N GLU A 148 1.52 2.59 12.58
CA GLU A 148 0.65 3.76 12.80
C GLU A 148 -0.44 3.86 11.70
N LEU A 149 -0.07 3.70 10.42
CA LEU A 149 -1.04 3.74 9.31
C LEU A 149 -2.08 2.63 9.41
N ASN A 150 -1.69 1.42 9.79
CA ASN A 150 -2.61 0.30 9.98
C ASN A 150 -3.60 0.58 11.13
N GLU A 151 -3.14 1.20 12.22
CA GLU A 151 -3.99 1.60 13.34
C GLU A 151 -5.00 2.68 12.91
N TRP A 152 -4.54 3.72 12.19
CA TRP A 152 -5.41 4.73 11.62
C TRP A 152 -6.45 4.15 10.67
N GLN A 153 -6.04 3.23 9.79
CA GLN A 153 -6.96 2.57 8.86
C GLN A 153 -7.98 1.71 9.59
N TYR A 154 -7.60 1.02 10.66
CA TYR A 154 -8.53 0.27 11.50
C TYR A 154 -9.58 1.19 12.15
N ILE A 155 -9.14 2.31 12.72
CA ILE A 155 -10.04 3.31 13.33
C ILE A 155 -10.98 3.88 12.27
N ASP A 156 -10.45 4.33 11.13
CA ASP A 156 -11.25 4.96 10.07
C ASP A 156 -12.28 3.99 9.47
N ASN A 157 -11.89 2.73 9.24
CA ASN A 157 -12.80 1.70 8.76
C ASN A 157 -13.93 1.43 9.76
N ASN A 158 -13.64 1.34 11.05
CA ASN A 158 -14.65 1.06 12.06
C ASN A 158 -15.59 2.24 12.29
N VAL A 159 -15.06 3.47 12.37
CA VAL A 159 -15.88 4.68 12.50
C VAL A 159 -16.76 4.88 11.26
N SER A 160 -16.19 4.69 10.06
CA SER A 160 -16.94 4.75 8.81
C SER A 160 -18.05 3.70 8.76
N PHE A 161 -17.76 2.48 9.23
CA PHE A 161 -18.76 1.42 9.30
C PHE A 161 -19.90 1.75 10.27
N GLU A 162 -19.60 2.24 11.47
CA GLU A 162 -20.62 2.67 12.44
C GLU A 162 -21.51 3.79 11.88
N ILE A 163 -20.92 4.80 11.23
CA ILE A 163 -21.67 5.89 10.58
C ILE A 163 -22.59 5.35 9.49
N LEU A 164 -22.12 4.39 8.67
CA LEU A 164 -22.92 3.77 7.63
C LEU A 164 -24.09 2.95 8.21
N VAL A 165 -23.86 2.22 9.29
CA VAL A 165 -24.91 1.45 9.98
C VAL A 165 -25.97 2.40 10.54
N ASP A 166 -25.59 3.44 11.28
CA ASP A 166 -26.54 4.42 11.82
C ASP A 166 -27.29 5.17 10.70
N THR A 167 -26.61 5.54 9.62
CA THR A 167 -27.26 6.18 8.46
C THR A 167 -28.30 5.26 7.83
N ARG A 168 -28.00 3.96 7.69
CA ARG A 168 -28.93 2.95 7.17
C ARG A 168 -30.14 2.79 8.08
N GLU A 169 -29.96 2.73 9.39
CA GLU A 169 -31.05 2.63 10.36
C GLU A 169 -31.94 3.87 10.38
N ARG A 170 -31.35 5.07 10.30
CA ARG A 170 -32.11 6.34 10.17
C ARG A 170 -32.93 6.36 8.89
N HIS A 171 -32.39 5.88 7.78
CA HIS A 171 -33.11 5.78 6.51
C HIS A 171 -34.28 4.81 6.61
N SER A 172 -34.06 3.60 7.15
CA SER A 172 -35.12 2.62 7.40
C SER A 172 -36.25 3.19 8.27
N ARG A 173 -35.91 3.90 9.36
CA ARG A 173 -36.90 4.61 10.20
C ARG A 173 -37.67 5.70 9.45
N ARG A 174 -37.08 6.37 8.45
CA ARG A 174 -37.79 7.36 7.62
C ARG A 174 -38.75 6.68 6.65
N VAL A 175 -38.31 5.61 5.98
CA VAL A 175 -39.15 4.83 5.07
C VAL A 175 -40.37 4.26 5.81
N ASN A 176 -40.17 3.61 6.96
CA ASN A 176 -41.28 3.07 7.75
C ASN A 176 -42.28 4.15 8.20
N ARG A 177 -41.79 5.35 8.57
CA ARG A 177 -42.66 6.48 8.89
C ARG A 177 -43.46 6.95 7.68
N HIS A 178 -42.82 7.01 6.51
CA HIS A 178 -43.47 7.39 5.26
C HIS A 178 -44.56 6.39 4.88
N ASP A 179 -44.29 5.09 4.96
CA ASP A 179 -45.28 4.05 4.66
C ASP A 179 -46.46 4.07 5.64
N ASN A 180 -46.19 4.27 6.94
CA ASN A 180 -47.24 4.44 7.94
C ASN A 180 -48.12 5.67 7.66
N LEU A 181 -47.52 6.79 7.26
CA LEU A 181 -48.27 8.00 6.89
C LEU A 181 -49.09 7.77 5.63
N LYS A 182 -48.51 7.12 4.60
CA LYS A 182 -49.22 6.77 3.37
C LYS A 182 -50.45 5.90 3.67
N ASN A 183 -50.32 4.88 4.52
CA ASN A 183 -51.43 4.03 4.92
C ASN A 183 -52.52 4.81 5.66
N LYS A 184 -52.13 5.76 6.53
CA LYS A 184 -53.09 6.65 7.20
C LYS A 184 -53.82 7.57 6.22
N ILE A 185 -53.12 8.12 5.23
CA ILE A 185 -53.73 8.95 4.19
C ILE A 185 -54.76 8.14 3.41
N LEU A 186 -54.40 6.94 2.94
CA LEU A 186 -55.32 6.05 2.23
C LEU A 186 -56.55 5.66 3.08
N SER A 187 -56.35 5.38 4.36
CA SER A 187 -57.44 5.10 5.31
C SER A 187 -58.36 6.31 5.47
N ASN A 188 -57.80 7.52 5.60
CA ASN A 188 -58.57 8.75 5.73
C ASN A 188 -59.32 9.09 4.43
N GLU A 189 -58.73 8.87 3.27
CA GLU A 189 -59.38 9.03 1.96
C GLU A 189 -60.59 8.09 1.84
N TYR A 190 -60.44 6.83 2.25
CA TYR A 190 -61.55 5.89 2.29
C TYR A 190 -62.69 6.36 3.20
N ILE A 191 -62.37 6.82 4.41
CA ILE A 191 -63.36 7.36 5.37
C ILE A 191 -64.05 8.59 4.77
N LEU A 192 -63.28 9.51 4.18
CA LEU A 192 -63.82 10.75 3.61
C LEU A 192 -64.76 10.45 2.44
N ASN A 193 -64.41 9.53 1.55
CA ASN A 193 -65.27 9.08 0.46
C ASN A 193 -66.57 8.44 0.99
N THR A 194 -66.48 7.68 2.08
CA THR A 194 -67.65 7.06 2.73
C THR A 194 -68.58 8.13 3.30
N LEU A 195 -68.04 9.10 4.04
CA LEU A 195 -68.81 10.22 4.60
C LEU A 195 -69.44 11.09 3.52
N GLN A 196 -68.75 11.31 2.39
CA GLN A 196 -69.31 12.02 1.25
C GLN A 196 -70.50 11.27 0.64
N ALA A 197 -70.40 9.95 0.47
CA ALA A 197 -71.51 9.13 -0.01
C ALA A 197 -72.70 9.16 0.96
N GLU A 198 -72.45 9.10 2.27
CA GLU A 198 -73.49 9.23 3.29
C GLU A 198 -74.12 10.63 3.29
N ALA A 199 -73.35 11.69 3.12
CA ALA A 199 -73.87 13.06 3.02
C ALA A 199 -74.81 13.22 1.83
N VAL A 200 -74.42 12.73 0.64
CA VAL A 200 -75.27 12.74 -0.56
C VAL A 200 -76.56 11.94 -0.33
N LYS A 201 -76.46 10.78 0.34
CA LYS A 201 -77.64 9.98 0.69
C LYS A 201 -78.58 10.75 1.63
N ASN A 202 -78.04 11.36 2.67
CA ASN A 202 -78.82 12.15 3.62
C ASN A 202 -79.48 13.37 2.96
N GLU A 203 -78.82 14.03 2.01
CA GLU A 203 -79.40 15.13 1.23
C GLU A 203 -80.59 14.64 0.37
N ILE A 204 -80.47 13.47 -0.26
CA ILE A 204 -81.55 12.84 -1.02
C ILE A 204 -82.72 12.51 -0.09
N ASP A 205 -82.45 11.86 1.05
CA ASP A 205 -83.47 11.50 2.04
C ASP A 205 -84.17 12.75 2.61
N GLN A 206 -83.42 13.82 2.87
CA GLN A 206 -83.98 15.11 3.30
C GLN A 206 -84.89 15.74 2.22
N SER A 207 -84.46 15.71 0.95
CA SER A 207 -85.26 16.21 -0.16
C SER A 207 -86.56 15.40 -0.33
N ASN A 208 -86.49 14.08 -0.20
CA ASN A 208 -87.66 13.19 -0.22
C ASN A 208 -88.64 13.52 0.91
N LEU A 209 -88.15 13.65 2.14
CA LEU A 209 -88.98 14.03 3.30
C LEU A 209 -89.63 15.41 3.12
N GLN A 210 -88.90 16.40 2.58
CA GLN A 210 -89.47 17.71 2.26
C GLN A 210 -90.60 17.60 1.22
N ALA A 211 -90.44 16.77 0.20
CA ALA A 211 -91.49 16.52 -0.79
C ALA A 211 -92.71 15.83 -0.16
N GLU A 212 -92.50 14.85 0.73
CA GLU A 212 -93.58 14.22 1.48
C GLU A 212 -94.33 15.23 2.36
N PHE A 213 -93.63 16.07 3.13
CA PHE A 213 -94.25 17.13 3.92
C PHE A 213 -95.07 18.09 3.07
N ALA A 214 -94.54 18.55 1.93
CA ALA A 214 -95.28 19.40 1.00
C ALA A 214 -96.57 18.70 0.50
N SER A 215 -96.51 17.40 0.22
CA SER A 215 -97.68 16.61 -0.18
C SER A 215 -98.73 16.50 0.94
N PHE A 216 -98.29 16.33 2.20
CA PHE A 216 -99.17 16.32 3.36
C PHE A 216 -99.82 17.67 3.59
N ASP A 217 -99.09 18.77 3.41
CA ASP A 217 -99.64 20.12 3.51
C ASP A 217 -100.71 20.38 2.45
N VAL A 218 -100.45 20.00 1.20
CA VAL A 218 -101.46 20.08 0.12
C VAL A 218 -102.70 19.25 0.48
N ARG A 219 -102.52 18.03 0.99
CA ARG A 219 -103.62 17.16 1.43
C ARG A 219 -104.41 17.77 2.59
N ARG A 220 -103.73 18.34 3.58
CA ARG A 220 -104.33 19.02 4.73
C ARG A 220 -105.15 20.23 4.29
N ILE A 221 -104.61 21.07 3.40
CA ILE A 221 -105.32 22.22 2.82
C ILE A 221 -106.55 21.75 2.04
N SER A 222 -106.41 20.70 1.22
CA SER A 222 -107.53 20.14 0.46
C SER A 222 -108.65 19.62 1.36
N LEU A 223 -108.32 18.91 2.43
CA LEU A 223 -109.29 18.46 3.44
C LEU A 223 -109.97 19.64 4.13
N LYS A 224 -109.21 20.66 4.54
CA LYS A 224 -109.77 21.89 5.12
C LYS A 224 -110.75 22.58 4.17
N ILE A 225 -110.42 22.69 2.87
CA ILE A 225 -111.33 23.25 1.85
C ILE A 225 -112.60 22.40 1.73
N LYS A 226 -112.50 21.05 1.78
CA LYS A 226 -113.67 20.17 1.75
C LYS A 226 -114.54 20.36 3.00
N ASP A 227 -113.94 20.48 4.17
CA ASP A 227 -114.64 20.71 5.43
C ASP A 227 -115.33 22.08 5.41
N ASP A 228 -114.63 23.15 5.01
CA ASP A 228 -115.18 24.49 4.88
C ASP A 228 -116.36 24.52 3.88
N LYS A 229 -116.22 23.85 2.73
CA LYS A 229 -117.29 23.71 1.73
C LYS A 229 -118.49 22.92 2.26
N SER A 230 -118.24 21.85 3.01
CA SER A 230 -119.30 21.05 3.65
C SER A 230 -120.04 21.87 4.71
N LEU A 231 -119.31 22.67 5.48
CA LEU A 231 -119.84 23.57 6.49
C LEU A 231 -120.67 24.70 5.86
N GLU A 232 -120.26 25.21 4.69
CA GLU A 232 -121.03 26.17 3.90
C GLU A 232 -122.33 25.56 3.34
N ILE A 233 -122.30 24.33 2.83
CA ILE A 233 -123.50 23.59 2.42
C ILE A 233 -124.46 23.43 3.60
N LEU A 234 -123.97 23.02 4.77
CA LEU A 234 -124.78 22.88 5.98
C LEU A 234 -125.39 24.21 6.42
N LYS A 235 -124.63 25.32 6.39
CA LYS A 235 -125.16 26.66 6.65
C LYS A 235 -126.29 27.03 5.71
N ASN A 236 -126.12 26.80 4.40
CA ASN A 236 -127.14 27.08 3.40
C ASN A 236 -128.40 26.22 3.59
N GLN A 237 -128.23 24.94 3.91
CA GLN A 237 -129.35 24.05 4.27
C GLN A 237 -130.08 24.54 5.52
N LEU A 238 -129.36 24.96 6.56
CA LEU A 238 -129.95 25.50 7.79
C LEU A 238 -130.75 26.79 7.52
N ILE A 239 -130.21 27.71 6.71
CA ILE A 239 -130.91 28.93 6.29
C ILE A 239 -132.19 28.59 5.54
N THR A 240 -132.11 27.65 4.58
CA THR A 240 -133.27 27.22 3.78
C THR A 240 -134.34 26.59 4.69
N HIS A 241 -133.93 25.71 5.60
CA HIS A 241 -134.83 25.04 6.53
C HIS A 241 -135.47 26.04 7.50
N ASN A 242 -134.73 27.03 8.00
CA ASN A 242 -135.26 28.12 8.82
C ASN A 242 -136.24 29.00 8.03
N GLY A 243 -135.96 29.25 6.75
CA GLY A 243 -136.89 29.92 5.84
C GLY A 243 -138.20 29.15 5.73
N VAL A 244 -138.13 27.85 5.43
CA VAL A 244 -139.30 26.95 5.35
C VAL A 244 -140.08 26.95 6.67
N VAL A 245 -139.41 26.81 7.81
CA VAL A 245 -140.03 26.85 9.14
C VAL A 245 -140.73 28.19 9.39
N SER A 246 -140.16 29.30 8.93
CA SER A 246 -140.77 30.63 9.07
C SER A 246 -142.03 30.76 8.22
N THR A 247 -142.02 30.27 6.97
CA THR A 247 -143.24 30.18 6.14
C THR A 247 -144.29 29.28 6.77
N LEU A 248 -143.92 28.10 7.26
CA LEU A 248 -144.87 27.20 7.93
C LEU A 248 -145.46 27.82 9.19
N LYS A 249 -144.66 28.56 9.98
CA LYS A 249 -145.17 29.33 11.11
C LYS A 249 -146.18 30.39 10.66
N HIS A 250 -145.87 31.13 9.60
CA HIS A 250 -146.77 32.12 9.03
C HIS A 250 -148.06 31.49 8.51
N ASP A 251 -147.99 30.35 7.84
CA ASP A 251 -149.15 29.60 7.37
C ASP A 251 -150.00 29.08 8.53
N ILE A 252 -149.36 28.57 9.59
CA ILE A 252 -150.04 28.16 10.83
C ILE A 252 -150.73 29.37 11.48
N GLU A 253 -150.06 30.51 11.61
CA GLU A 253 -150.65 31.75 12.13
C GLU A 253 -151.82 32.22 11.27
N THR A 254 -151.68 32.16 9.94
CA THR A 254 -152.74 32.54 8.99
C THR A 254 -153.94 31.60 9.10
N LEU A 255 -153.70 30.29 9.21
CA LEU A 255 -154.75 29.30 9.46
C LEU A 255 -155.41 29.51 10.82
N GLN A 256 -154.64 29.81 11.88
CA GLN A 256 -155.17 30.14 13.20
C GLN A 256 -156.05 31.40 13.14
N THR A 257 -155.64 32.41 12.36
CA THR A 257 -156.40 33.65 12.15
C THR A 257 -157.71 33.37 11.39
N ARG A 258 -157.66 32.56 10.33
CA ARG A 258 -158.86 32.12 9.59
C ARG A 258 -159.81 31.27 10.44
N ILE A 259 -159.28 30.41 11.32
CA ILE A 259 -160.08 29.64 12.28
C ILE A 259 -160.72 30.59 13.31
N LEU A 260 -160.02 31.62 13.76
CA LEU A 260 -160.53 32.68 14.64
C LEU A 260 -161.60 33.56 13.97
N GLU A 261 -161.47 33.83 12.68
CA GLU A 261 -162.47 34.56 11.88
C GLU A 261 -163.72 33.71 11.64
N ALA A 262 -163.55 32.42 11.30
CA ALA A 262 -164.65 31.47 11.14
C ALA A 262 -165.44 31.23 12.44
N SER A 263 -164.85 31.52 13.61
CA SER A 263 -165.49 31.34 14.92
C SER A 263 -166.20 32.60 15.45
N LYS A 264 -166.28 33.71 14.70
CA LYS A 264 -166.82 34.99 15.19
C LYS A 264 -168.01 35.64 14.44
N GLY A 265 -168.78 34.87 13.64
CA GLY A 265 -170.23 35.12 13.50
C GLY A 265 -170.83 35.33 12.09
N ASN A 266 -171.98 34.66 11.88
CA ASN A 266 -173.17 34.90 11.02
C ASN A 266 -172.98 35.31 9.54
N ASP A 267 -173.64 34.74 8.52
CA ASP A 267 -174.80 33.84 8.39
C ASP A 267 -174.73 33.14 7.01
N ASP A 268 -175.41 31.99 6.88
CA ASP A 268 -176.18 31.47 5.72
C ASP A 268 -175.88 31.99 4.29
N CYS A 269 -175.83 31.19 3.21
CA CYS A 269 -176.18 29.79 2.93
C CYS A 269 -175.82 29.43 1.45
N MET A 270 -175.92 28.14 1.11
CA MET A 270 -176.09 27.55 -0.26
C MET A 270 -174.87 27.52 -1.22
N ILE A 271 -174.17 26.39 -1.34
CA ILE A 271 -174.34 25.24 -2.28
C ILE A 271 -173.84 25.50 -3.72
N GLN A 272 -172.72 24.83 -4.08
CA GLN A 272 -172.69 23.70 -5.02
C GLN A 272 -171.71 22.64 -4.51
#